data_AF-A0A067PGU8-F1
#
_entry.id   AF-A0A067PGU8-F1
#
_cell.length_a   1.000
_cell.length_b   1.000
_cell.length_c   1.000
_cell.angle_alpha   90.00
_cell.angle_beta   90.00
_cell.angle_gamma   90.00
#
_symmetry.space_group_name_H-M   'P 1'
#
loop_
_entity.id
_entity.type
_entity.pdbx_description
1 polymer ?
#
loop_
_entity_poly.entity_id
_entity_poly.type
_entity_poly.pdbx_seq_one_letter_code
_entity_poly.pdbx_strand_id
1 'polypeptide(L)'
;IQRFFPEDFKQLSEYCELLPLDDMSPVHPMSSLVLNLDVATNGHRDGKDVGVCVVVAWGRCKRGELCVKEIGVVIRTCLVASVIFCSDFLTHFNLHF
;
A
#
# COMPACT_ATOMS: atom_id res chain seq x y z
N ILE A 1 -6.24 -9.33 0.12
CA ILE A 1 -7.12 -8.49 -0.74
C ILE A 1 -8.34 -9.30 -1.16
N GLN A 2 -8.21 -10.37 -1.96
CA GLN A 2 -9.33 -11.21 -2.46
C GLN A 2 -10.46 -11.51 -1.46
N ARG A 3 -10.12 -11.80 -0.19
CA ARG A 3 -11.12 -12.10 0.85
C ARG A 3 -11.94 -10.89 1.33
N PHE A 4 -11.31 -9.71 1.43
CA PHE A 4 -11.90 -8.52 2.07
C PHE A 4 -12.33 -7.45 1.05
N PHE A 5 -11.71 -7.44 -0.13
CA PHE A 5 -11.91 -6.49 -1.22
C PHE A 5 -11.93 -7.26 -2.56
N PRO A 6 -12.94 -8.12 -2.80
CA PRO A 6 -12.97 -8.97 -3.99
C PRO A 6 -13.12 -8.17 -5.28
N GLU A 7 -13.85 -7.05 -5.26
CA GLU A 7 -14.01 -6.17 -6.43
C GLU A 7 -12.68 -5.49 -6.80
N ASP A 8 -12.00 -4.89 -5.82
CA ASP A 8 -10.66 -4.31 -6.05
C ASP A 8 -9.67 -5.37 -6.51
N PHE A 9 -9.70 -6.57 -5.92
CA PHE A 9 -8.84 -7.68 -6.36
C PHE A 9 -9.06 -8.00 -7.84
N LYS A 10 -10.31 -8.13 -8.26
CA LYS A 10 -10.67 -8.42 -9.65
C LYS A 10 -10.15 -7.33 -10.58
N GLN A 11 -10.46 -6.07 -10.30
CA GLN A 11 -10.05 -4.94 -11.13
C GLN A 11 -8.53 -4.84 -11.25
N LEU A 12 -7.81 -4.95 -10.13
CA LEU A 12 -6.36 -4.91 -10.09
C LEU A 12 -5.71 -6.09 -10.85
N SER A 13 -6.29 -7.29 -10.73
CA SER A 13 -5.83 -8.47 -11.47
C SER A 13 -6.02 -8.29 -12.98
N GLU A 14 -7.18 -7.76 -13.42
CA GLU A 14 -7.44 -7.47 -14.84
C GLU A 14 -6.39 -6.50 -15.42
N TYR A 15 -6.01 -5.45 -14.69
CA TYR A 15 -4.91 -4.56 -15.11
C TYR A 15 -3.59 -5.31 -15.23
N CYS A 16 -3.27 -6.16 -14.25
CA CYS A 16 -2.03 -6.94 -14.23
C CYS A 16 -2.00 -8.08 -15.26
N GLU A 17 -3.14 -8.53 -15.77
CA GLU A 17 -3.25 -9.59 -16.78
C GLU A 17 -3.29 -9.03 -18.21
N LEU A 18 -3.83 -7.81 -18.40
CA LEU A 18 -3.91 -7.16 -19.71
C LEU A 18 -2.62 -6.43 -20.11
N LEU A 19 -1.89 -5.88 -19.13
CA LEU A 19 -0.72 -5.03 -19.36
C LEU A 19 0.65 -5.72 -19.41
N PRO A 20 0.87 -6.97 -18.96
CA PRO A 20 2.19 -7.55 -19.05
C PRO A 20 2.38 -8.12 -20.45
N LEU A 21 3.58 -7.92 -20.97
CA LEU A 21 4.07 -8.49 -22.22
C LEU A 21 4.28 -10.02 -22.09
N ASP A 22 3.23 -10.76 -21.71
CA ASP A 22 3.20 -12.21 -21.49
C ASP A 22 3.86 -12.72 -20.19
N ASP A 23 3.79 -11.97 -19.08
CA ASP A 23 4.33 -12.41 -17.77
C ASP A 23 3.43 -12.02 -16.58
N MET A 24 3.56 -12.68 -15.44
CA MET A 24 2.80 -12.35 -14.24
C MET A 24 3.51 -11.26 -13.43
N SER A 25 2.76 -10.28 -12.91
CA SER A 25 3.32 -9.32 -11.96
C SER A 25 3.86 -10.06 -10.72
N PRO A 26 5.13 -9.83 -10.31
CA PRO A 26 5.71 -10.48 -9.13
C PRO A 26 5.03 -10.05 -7.82
N VAL A 27 4.20 -9.00 -7.87
CA VAL A 27 3.43 -8.49 -6.74
C VAL A 27 1.93 -8.55 -6.98
N HIS A 28 1.48 -9.45 -7.87
CA HIS A 28 0.06 -9.67 -8.17
C HIS A 28 -0.80 -9.74 -6.88
N PRO A 29 -1.94 -9.02 -6.80
CA PRO A 29 -2.61 -8.28 -7.88
C PRO A 29 -2.10 -6.84 -8.06
N MET A 30 -1.04 -6.42 -7.38
CA MET A 30 -0.47 -5.08 -7.56
C MET A 30 0.34 -5.01 -8.84
N SER A 31 0.35 -3.84 -9.47
CA SER A 31 1.14 -3.57 -10.68
C SER A 31 2.53 -3.04 -10.38
N SER A 32 2.81 -2.60 -9.15
CA SER A 32 4.11 -2.06 -8.75
C SER A 32 4.41 -2.30 -7.27
N LEU A 33 5.70 -2.22 -6.93
CA LEU A 33 6.21 -2.31 -5.56
C LEU A 33 7.14 -1.12 -5.30
N VAL A 34 6.93 -0.45 -4.16
CA VAL A 34 7.82 0.61 -3.67
C VAL A 34 8.45 0.14 -2.37
N LEU A 35 9.77 0.29 -2.27
CA LEU A 35 10.51 -0.05 -1.05
C LEU A 35 10.89 1.23 -0.31
N ASN A 36 10.31 1.38 0.88
CA ASN A 36 10.60 2.47 1.81
C ASN A 36 11.67 2.03 2.81
N LEU A 37 12.90 2.56 2.68
CA LEU A 37 14.02 2.33 3.58
C LEU A 37 14.32 3.62 4.34
N ASP A 38 14.23 3.58 5.68
CA ASP A 38 14.56 4.70 6.57
C ASP A 38 14.06 6.05 6.02
N VAL A 39 12.74 6.14 5.83
CA VAL A 39 12.10 7.27 5.17
C VAL A 39 11.02 7.89 6.06
N ALA A 40 10.99 9.22 6.06
CA ALA A 40 9.85 10.01 6.49
C ALA A 40 9.26 10.68 5.24
N THR A 41 7.93 10.62 5.10
CA THR A 41 7.26 11.18 3.92
C THR A 41 6.37 12.36 4.32
N ASN A 42 6.15 13.28 3.39
CA ASN A 42 5.11 14.29 3.56
C ASN A 42 3.73 13.65 3.36
N GLY A 43 2.69 14.24 3.96
CA GLY A 43 1.31 13.81 3.70
C GLY A 43 0.98 13.89 2.21
N HIS A 44 0.64 12.75 1.61
CA HIS A 44 0.30 12.65 0.19
C HIS A 44 -0.82 11.66 -0.06
N ARG A 45 -1.34 11.68 -1.28
CA ARG A 45 -2.27 10.69 -1.84
C ARG A 45 -1.68 10.18 -3.13
N ASP A 46 -1.84 8.90 -3.38
CA ASP A 46 -1.39 8.28 -4.62
C ASP A 46 -2.50 8.41 -5.66
N GLY A 47 -2.65 9.60 -6.23
CA GLY A 47 -3.75 9.91 -7.16
C GLY A 47 -3.74 9.13 -8.48
N LYS A 48 -2.78 8.22 -8.68
CA LYS A 48 -2.72 7.30 -9.82
C LYS A 48 -3.06 5.86 -9.42
N ASP A 49 -3.22 5.58 -8.14
CA ASP A 49 -3.65 4.28 -7.66
C ASP A 49 -5.13 4.07 -7.99
N VAL A 50 -5.50 2.81 -8.18
CA VAL A 50 -6.87 2.39 -8.46
C VAL A 50 -7.27 1.43 -7.35
N GLY A 51 -8.31 1.77 -6.60
CA GLY A 51 -8.81 0.91 -5.53
C GLY A 51 -7.92 0.92 -4.29
N VAL A 52 -7.56 -0.27 -3.80
CA VAL A 52 -6.76 -0.42 -2.57
C VAL A 52 -5.26 -0.53 -2.82
N CYS A 53 -4.47 0.09 -1.94
CA CYS A 53 -3.04 -0.16 -1.81
C CYS A 53 -2.75 -1.06 -0.60
N VAL A 54 -1.54 -1.62 -0.55
CA VAL A 54 -1.07 -2.43 0.58
C VAL A 54 0.31 -1.95 1.03
N VAL A 55 0.41 -1.63 2.31
CA VAL A 55 1.68 -1.39 2.99
C VAL A 55 2.01 -2.61 3.84
N VAL A 56 3.14 -3.25 3.56
CA VAL A 56 3.68 -4.35 4.37
C VAL A 56 4.90 -3.86 5.12
N ALA A 57 4.85 -3.90 6.44
CA ALA A 57 6.00 -3.55 7.26
C ALA A 57 6.98 -4.72 7.34
N TRP A 58 8.16 -4.49 6.77
CA TRP A 58 9.24 -5.46 6.73
C TRP A 58 10.42 -4.97 7.56
N GLY A 59 10.55 -5.49 8.78
CA GLY A 59 11.61 -5.13 9.70
C GLY A 59 11.14 -4.90 11.13
N ARG A 60 12.09 -4.83 12.07
CA ARG A 60 11.84 -4.42 13.45
C ARG A 60 12.25 -2.96 13.61
N CYS A 61 11.32 -2.05 13.34
CA CYS A 61 11.55 -0.61 13.48
C CYS A 61 11.03 -0.13 14.84
N LYS A 62 11.76 0.80 15.48
CA LYS A 62 11.30 1.42 16.73
C LYS A 62 10.26 2.51 16.49
N ARG A 63 10.36 3.19 15.34
CA ARG A 63 9.54 4.32 14.86
C ARG A 63 9.24 4.12 13.37
N GLY A 64 8.73 5.14 12.69
CA GLY A 64 8.35 5.08 11.27
C GLY A 64 6.88 4.74 11.06
N GLU A 65 6.05 5.05 12.06
CA GLU A 65 4.62 4.78 12.07
C GLU A 65 3.93 5.34 10.82
N LEU A 66 2.96 4.59 10.32
CA LEU A 66 2.11 5.02 9.22
C LEU A 66 0.94 5.82 9.76
N CYS A 67 0.81 7.07 9.33
CA CYS A 67 -0.29 7.95 9.68
C CYS A 67 -1.32 7.98 8.56
N VAL A 68 -2.61 7.97 8.92
CA VAL A 68 -3.73 8.17 7.99
C VAL A 68 -4.57 9.34 8.49
N LYS A 69 -4.49 10.47 7.79
CA LYS A 69 -4.95 11.77 8.30
C LYS A 69 -6.46 11.84 8.46
N GLU A 70 -7.22 11.48 7.42
CA GLU A 70 -8.68 11.61 7.39
C GLU A 70 -9.35 10.71 8.44
N ILE A 71 -8.74 9.57 8.76
CA ILE A 71 -9.21 8.64 9.79
C ILE A 71 -8.69 9.03 11.18
N GLY A 72 -7.63 9.85 11.26
CA GLY A 72 -7.05 10.31 12.53
C GLY A 72 -6.28 9.22 13.28
N VAL A 73 -5.73 8.24 12.57
CA VAL A 73 -5.03 7.09 13.17
C VAL A 73 -3.54 7.11 12.91
N VAL A 74 -2.78 6.69 13.92
CA VAL A 74 -1.34 6.40 13.83
C VAL A 74 -1.16 4.90 14.03
N ILE A 75 -0.68 4.24 12.99
CA ILE A 75 -0.51 2.79 12.94
C ILE A 75 0.95 2.48 13.18
N ARG A 76 1.23 1.94 14.37
CA ARG A 76 2.53 1.32 14.63
C ARG A 76 2.57 -0.02 13.95
N THR A 77 3.31 -0.11 12.85
CA THR A 77 3.46 -1.35 12.13
C THR A 77 4.49 -2.25 12.82
N CYS A 78 4.14 -3.52 12.98
CA CYS A 78 5.03 -4.56 13.49
C CYS A 78 5.45 -5.49 12.35
N LEU A 79 6.43 -6.36 12.61
CA LEU A 79 6.97 -7.27 11.59
C LEU A 79 5.85 -8.07 10.90
N VAL A 80 5.78 -8.00 9.57
CA VAL A 80 4.76 -8.65 8.72
C VAL A 80 3.34 -8.07 8.89
N ALA A 81 3.16 -6.94 9.59
CA ALA A 81 1.89 -6.25 9.60
C ALA A 81 1.57 -5.71 8.21
N SER A 82 0.36 -5.98 7.74
CA SER A 82 -0.16 -5.47 6.46
C SER A 82 -1.28 -4.48 6.75
N VAL A 83 -1.20 -3.30 6.15
CA VAL A 83 -2.25 -2.28 6.18
C VAL A 83 -2.79 -2.13 4.77
N ILE A 84 -4.11 -2.25 4.62
CA ILE A 84 -4.81 -2.10 3.33
C ILE A 84 -5.71 -0.87 3.43
N PHE A 85 -5.57 0.07 2.50
CA PHE A 85 -6.35 1.31 2.49
C PHE A 85 -6.40 1.92 1.09
N CYS A 86 -7.32 2.85 0.85
CA CYS A 86 -7.45 3.59 -0.41
C CYS A 86 -6.46 4.78 -0.40
N SER A 87 -5.29 4.61 -1.00
CA SER A 87 -4.20 5.63 -1.05
C SER A 87 -4.54 6.84 -1.92
N ASP A 88 -5.42 6.67 -2.90
CA ASP A 88 -5.94 7.71 -3.77
C ASP A 88 -6.85 8.70 -3.02
N PHE A 89 -7.57 8.22 -2.00
CA PHE A 89 -8.51 8.97 -1.20
C PHE A 89 -7.95 9.45 0.13
N LEU A 90 -7.16 8.61 0.81
CA LEU A 90 -6.67 8.85 2.17
C LEU A 90 -5.25 9.42 2.14
N THR A 91 -5.08 10.60 2.74
CA THR A 91 -3.78 11.22 2.93
C THR A 91 -2.99 10.42 3.96
N HIS A 92 -1.82 9.94 3.55
CA HIS A 92 -0.97 9.10 4.37
C HIS A 92 0.49 9.55 4.33
N PHE A 93 1.24 9.17 5.38
CA PHE A 93 2.67 9.49 5.52
C PHE A 93 3.35 8.65 6.59
N ASN A 94 4.67 8.54 6.50
CA ASN A 94 5.54 7.92 7.50
C ASN A 94 6.13 8.98 8.44
N LEU A 95 6.08 8.74 9.74
CA LEU A 95 6.83 9.52 10.72
C LEU A 95 8.34 9.26 10.60
N HIS A 96 9.14 10.10 11.25
CA HIS A 96 10.59 9.90 11.32
C HIS A 96 10.97 8.61 12.07
N PHE A 97 12.03 7.96 11.60
CA PHE A 97 12.53 6.66 12.06
C PHE A 97 13.44 6.75 13.31
#